data_AF-A0A7Y2MUD9-F1
#
_entry.id   AF-A0A7Y2MUD9-F1
#
_cell.length_a   1.000
_cell.length_b   1.000
_cell.length_c   1.000
_cell.angle_alpha   90.00
_cell.angle_beta   90.00
_cell.angle_gamma   90.00
#
_symmetry.space_group_name_H-M   'P 1'
#
loop_
_entity.id
_entity.type
_entity.pdbx_description
1 polymer ?
#
loop_
_entity_poly.entity_id
_entity_poly.type
_entity_poly.pdbx_seq_one_letter_code
_entity_poly.pdbx_strand_id
1 'polypeptide(L)'
;MRLLYGVLVGLMGLLALAFFRVQVLGSSTYQLTAESNRLRPLDLPPPRGTVFDRNGAIIADNVPGYAITLLPAPPDSMIVTLARMAPHLPSLDARMERLVAEARASRGIRPVLVDPDATYEEAAA
;
A
#
# COMPACT_ATOMS: atom_id res chain seq x y z
N MET A 1 4.42 53.68 -7.56
CA MET A 1 5.59 53.04 -6.92
C MET A 1 5.41 52.76 -5.42
N ARG A 2 5.09 53.76 -4.57
CA ARG A 2 5.00 53.56 -3.10
C ARG A 2 3.94 52.54 -2.65
N LEU A 3 2.75 52.55 -3.27
CA LEU A 3 1.68 51.60 -2.96
C LEU A 3 2.06 50.16 -3.32
N LEU A 4 2.62 49.95 -4.53
CA LEU A 4 3.10 48.65 -5.01
C LEU A 4 4.16 48.06 -4.08
N TYR A 5 5.10 48.90 -3.63
CA TYR A 5 6.13 48.49 -2.67
C TYR A 5 5.52 48.07 -1.32
N GLY A 6 4.53 48.82 -0.82
CA GLY A 6 3.82 48.47 0.41
C GLY A 6 3.09 47.12 0.30
N VAL A 7 2.43 46.86 -0.84
CA VAL A 7 1.76 45.57 -1.11
C VAL A 7 2.78 44.43 -1.16
N LEU A 8 3.91 44.62 -1.85
CA LEU A 8 4.96 43.61 -1.95
C LEU A 8 5.56 43.27 -0.57
N VAL A 9 5.86 44.29 0.24
CA VAL A 9 6.38 44.09 1.60
C VAL A 9 5.36 43.42 2.49
N GLY A 10 4.07 43.79 2.39
CA GLY A 10 2.99 43.13 3.12
C GLY A 10 2.86 41.64 2.75
N LEU A 11 2.93 41.30 1.47
CA LEU A 11 2.90 39.92 1.01
C LEU A 11 4.12 39.12 1.49
N MET A 12 5.31 39.71 1.41
CA MET A 12 6.53 39.09 1.95
C MET A 12 6.45 38.87 3.46
N GLY A 13 5.90 39.82 4.21
CA GLY A 13 5.67 39.68 5.64
C GLY A 13 4.70 38.54 5.97
N LEU A 14 3.61 38.42 5.21
CA LEU A 14 2.65 37.31 5.36
C LEU A 14 3.30 35.96 5.08
N LEU A 15 4.08 35.84 4.01
CA LEU A 15 4.79 34.62 3.66
C LEU A 15 5.86 34.26 4.70
N ALA A 16 6.60 35.24 5.22
CA ALA A 16 7.57 35.03 6.29
C ALA A 16 6.91 34.53 7.57
N LEU A 17 5.74 35.06 7.93
CA LEU A 17 4.96 34.60 9.09
C LEU A 17 4.45 33.17 8.89
N ALA A 18 3.91 32.85 7.71
CA ALA A 18 3.47 31.51 7.36
C ALA A 18 4.64 30.50 7.41
N PHE A 19 5.80 30.89 6.88
CA PHE A 19 7.03 30.10 6.93
C PHE A 19 7.47 29.86 8.38
N PHE A 20 7.55 30.91 9.21
CA PHE A 20 7.91 30.78 10.62
C PHE A 20 6.95 29.85 11.37
N ARG A 21 5.65 29.94 11.08
CA ARG A 21 4.65 29.06 11.69
C ARG A 21 4.89 27.60 11.34
N VAL A 22 5.15 27.26 10.08
CA VAL A 22 5.38 25.87 9.67
C VAL A 22 6.73 25.36 10.20
N GLN A 23 7.78 26.16 10.06
CA GLN A 23 9.16 25.73 10.33
C GLN A 23 9.52 25.71 11.81
N VAL A 24 9.04 26.70 12.58
CA VAL A 24 9.40 26.85 14.00
C VAL A 24 8.30 26.30 14.89
N LEU A 25 7.08 26.83 14.77
CA LEU A 25 5.96 26.40 15.62
C LEU A 25 5.49 24.96 15.29
N GLY A 26 5.53 24.58 14.01
CA GLY A 26 5.13 23.24 13.55
C GLY A 26 6.26 22.20 13.52
N SER A 27 7.50 22.59 13.83
CA SER A 27 8.70 21.77 13.59
C SER A 27 8.60 20.37 14.19
N SER A 28 8.25 20.28 15.47
CA SER A 28 8.19 19.01 16.21
C SER A 28 7.11 18.08 15.65
N THR A 29 5.93 18.61 15.34
CA THR A 29 4.82 17.82 14.77
C THR A 29 5.17 17.26 13.40
N TYR A 30 5.74 18.09 12.53
CA TYR A 30 6.10 17.65 11.18
C TYR A 30 7.31 16.70 11.18
N GLN A 31 8.27 16.89 12.09
CA GLN A 31 9.38 15.94 12.29
C GLN A 31 8.86 14.57 12.74
N LEU A 32 8.00 14.53 13.75
CA LEU A 32 7.40 13.27 14.23
C LEU A 32 6.60 12.56 13.14
N THR A 33 5.82 13.31 12.36
CA THR A 33 5.03 12.75 11.25
C THR A 33 5.93 12.23 10.13
N ALA A 34 7.03 12.94 9.84
CA ALA A 34 8.02 12.48 8.86
C ALA A 34 8.72 11.19 9.33
N GLU A 35 9.03 11.08 10.62
CA GLU A 35 9.63 9.89 11.20
C GLU A 35 8.66 8.70 11.20
N SER A 36 7.39 8.91 11.54
CA SER A 36 6.37 7.87 11.43
C SER A 36 6.11 7.45 9.98
N ASN A 37 6.24 8.37 9.02
CA ASN A 37 6.16 8.01 7.60
C ASN A 37 7.37 7.20 7.11
N ARG A 38 8.51 7.29 7.80
CA ARG A 38 9.74 6.54 7.46
C ARG A 38 9.72 5.11 7.99
N LEU A 39 9.06 4.88 9.13
CA LEU A 39 9.06 3.60 9.81
C LEU A 39 7.69 2.95 9.71
N ARG A 40 7.58 1.91 8.88
CA ARG A 40 6.39 1.05 8.86
C ARG A 40 6.72 -0.23 9.63
N PRO A 41 6.25 -0.39 10.88
CA PRO A 41 6.43 -1.64 11.60
C PRO A 41 5.73 -2.75 10.81
N LEU A 42 6.46 -3.83 10.57
CA LEU A 42 5.94 -5.03 9.95
C LEU A 42 6.00 -6.13 11.00
N ASP A 43 4.85 -6.53 11.51
CA ASP A 43 4.75 -7.67 12.40
C ASP A 43 5.01 -8.94 11.59
N LEU A 44 6.13 -9.62 11.88
CA LEU A 44 6.47 -10.91 11.29
C LEU A 44 6.10 -12.00 12.30
N PRO A 45 4.94 -12.66 12.14
CA PRO A 45 4.56 -13.74 13.05
C PRO A 45 5.59 -14.88 12.92
N PRO A 46 5.94 -15.55 14.03
CA PRO A 46 6.83 -16.69 13.96
C PRO A 46 6.16 -17.85 13.19
N PRO A 47 6.95 -18.68 12.48
CA PRO A 47 6.42 -19.88 11.85
C PRO A 47 5.86 -20.85 12.90
N ARG A 48 4.81 -21.60 12.55
CA ARG A 48 4.26 -22.64 13.45
C ARG A 48 5.25 -23.80 13.56
N GLY A 49 5.24 -24.51 14.68
CA GLY A 49 6.00 -25.75 14.82
C GLY A 49 5.38 -26.89 14.02
N THR A 50 6.21 -27.80 13.52
CA THR A 50 5.76 -29.07 12.92
C THR A 50 5.19 -29.98 14.00
N VAL A 51 4.05 -30.61 13.73
CA VAL A 51 3.38 -31.53 14.65
C VAL A 51 3.75 -32.96 14.29
N PHE A 52 4.19 -33.74 15.28
CA PHE A 52 4.59 -35.13 15.10
C PHE A 52 3.64 -36.08 15.84
N ASP A 53 3.45 -37.28 15.28
CA ASP A 53 2.86 -38.42 15.98
C ASP A 53 3.85 -39.00 17.02
N ARG A 54 3.37 -39.88 17.89
CA ARG A 54 4.16 -40.65 18.87
C ARG A 54 5.33 -41.43 18.27
N ASN A 55 5.28 -41.72 16.97
CA ASN A 55 6.32 -42.44 16.24
C ASN A 55 7.29 -41.50 15.48
N GLY A 56 7.15 -40.17 15.64
CA GLY A 56 7.98 -39.18 14.94
C GLY A 56 7.56 -38.88 13.50
N ALA A 57 6.41 -39.38 13.04
CA ALA A 57 5.86 -39.04 11.72
C ALA A 57 5.21 -37.64 11.72
N ILE A 58 5.42 -36.85 10.67
CA ILE A 58 4.83 -35.51 10.53
C ILE A 58 3.32 -35.62 10.27
N ILE A 59 2.51 -34.98 11.12
CA ILE A 59 1.05 -34.88 10.98
C ILE A 59 0.68 -33.54 10.33
N ALA A 60 1.36 -32.47 10.68
CA ALA A 60 1.13 -31.13 10.13
C ALA A 60 2.43 -30.35 10.06
N ASP A 61 2.64 -29.66 8.94
CA ASP A 61 3.81 -28.81 8.71
C ASP A 61 3.39 -27.50 8.05
N ASN A 62 4.25 -26.48 8.08
CA ASN A 62 4.02 -25.27 7.30
C ASN A 62 4.50 -25.45 5.87
N VAL A 63 3.61 -25.18 4.92
CA VAL A 63 3.95 -25.01 3.52
C VAL A 63 3.95 -23.52 3.16
N PRO A 64 4.85 -23.04 2.30
CA PRO A 64 4.77 -21.67 1.79
C PRO A 64 3.44 -21.46 1.04
N GLY A 65 2.72 -20.41 1.40
CA GLY A 65 1.55 -19.93 0.66
C GLY A 65 1.85 -18.59 0.00
N TYR A 66 1.39 -18.39 -1.23
CA TYR A 66 1.55 -17.13 -1.96
C TYR A 66 0.19 -16.49 -2.18
N ALA A 67 0.13 -15.17 -2.03
CA ALA A 67 -1.07 -14.40 -2.32
C ALA A 67 -0.70 -13.23 -3.23
N ILE A 68 -1.47 -13.05 -4.31
CA ILE A 68 -1.31 -11.96 -5.25
C ILE A 68 -2.28 -10.86 -4.85
N THR A 69 -1.73 -9.68 -4.60
CA THR A 69 -2.51 -8.51 -4.17
C THR A 69 -2.18 -7.33 -5.07
N LEU A 70 -3.21 -6.64 -5.56
CA LEU A 70 -3.08 -5.44 -6.36
C LEU A 70 -3.13 -4.21 -5.45
N LEU A 71 -2.07 -3.40 -5.51
CA LEU A 71 -2.05 -2.12 -4.79
C LEU A 71 -3.05 -1.13 -5.41
N PRO A 72 -3.65 -0.25 -4.59
CA PRO A 72 -4.61 0.74 -5.07
C PRO A 72 -3.98 1.66 -6.14
N ALA A 73 -4.66 1.78 -7.28
CA ALA A 73 -4.30 2.68 -8.37
C ALA A 73 -5.57 3.26 -9.00
N PRO A 74 -5.50 4.19 -9.97
CA PRO A 74 -6.67 4.60 -10.72
C PRO A 74 -7.42 3.38 -11.29
N PRO A 75 -8.77 3.35 -11.27
CA PRO A 75 -9.55 2.17 -11.68
C PRO A 75 -9.17 1.63 -13.05
N ASP A 76 -8.98 2.51 -14.03
CA ASP A 76 -8.59 2.10 -15.39
C ASP A 76 -7.21 1.45 -15.42
N SER A 77 -6.25 1.95 -14.65
CA SER A 77 -4.93 1.34 -14.52
C SER A 77 -5.01 -0.04 -13.87
N MET A 78 -5.85 -0.21 -12.86
CA MET A 78 -6.05 -1.51 -12.20
C MET A 78 -6.66 -2.54 -13.15
N ILE A 79 -7.68 -2.15 -13.92
CA ILE A 79 -8.33 -3.03 -14.90
C ILE A 79 -7.32 -3.46 -15.98
N VAL A 80 -6.49 -2.54 -16.47
CA VAL A 80 -5.43 -2.87 -17.44
C VAL A 80 -4.41 -3.84 -16.83
N THR A 81 -4.02 -3.66 -15.57
CA THR A 81 -3.11 -4.57 -14.87
C THR A 81 -3.72 -5.96 -14.70
N LEU A 82 -4.99 -6.06 -14.28
CA LEU A 82 -5.71 -7.33 -14.17
C LEU A 82 -5.77 -8.06 -15.52
N ALA A 83 -6.05 -7.34 -16.61
CA ALA A 83 -6.08 -7.91 -17.95
C ALA A 83 -4.71 -8.43 -18.42
N ARG A 84 -3.61 -7.78 -17.99
CA ARG A 84 -2.24 -8.26 -18.27
C ARG A 84 -1.86 -9.49 -17.45
N MET A 85 -2.43 -9.65 -16.26
CA MET A 85 -2.18 -10.79 -15.38
C MET A 85 -3.01 -12.02 -15.78
N ALA A 86 -4.18 -11.84 -16.40
CA ALA A 86 -5.10 -12.92 -16.76
C ALA A 86 -4.44 -14.11 -17.52
N PRO A 87 -3.55 -13.92 -18.51
CA PRO A 87 -2.91 -15.03 -19.20
C PRO A 87 -2.02 -15.91 -18.32
N HIS A 88 -1.56 -15.38 -17.19
CA HIS A 88 -0.66 -16.05 -16.25
C HIS A 88 -1.40 -16.62 -15.03
N LEU A 89 -2.68 -16.25 -14.85
CA LEU A 89 -3.49 -16.61 -13.69
C LEU A 89 -4.81 -17.24 -14.16
N PRO A 90 -4.85 -18.56 -14.43
CA PRO A 90 -6.07 -19.24 -14.87
C PRO A 90 -7.24 -19.08 -13.87
N SER A 91 -6.92 -18.96 -12.58
CA SER A 91 -7.89 -18.71 -11.49
C SER A 91 -8.59 -17.35 -11.60
N LEU A 92 -7.99 -16.40 -12.31
CA LEU A 92 -8.45 -15.02 -12.42
C LEU A 92 -9.65 -14.85 -13.33
N ASP A 93 -9.76 -15.65 -14.40
CA ASP A 93 -10.83 -15.52 -15.40
C ASP A 93 -12.23 -15.62 -14.75
N ALA A 94 -12.42 -16.58 -13.83
CA ALA A 94 -13.67 -16.75 -13.09
C ALA A 94 -13.96 -15.62 -12.09
N ARG A 95 -12.95 -14.82 -11.74
CA ARG A 95 -13.01 -13.77 -10.71
C ARG A 95 -12.91 -12.36 -11.28
N MET A 96 -12.56 -12.22 -12.55
CA MET A 96 -12.28 -10.94 -13.22
C MET A 96 -13.40 -9.92 -13.01
N GLU A 97 -14.66 -10.30 -13.23
CA GLU A 97 -15.80 -9.39 -13.06
C GLU A 97 -15.91 -8.86 -11.63
N ARG A 98 -15.70 -9.73 -10.62
CA ARG A 98 -15.73 -9.35 -9.21
C ARG A 98 -14.56 -8.44 -8.86
N LEU A 99 -13.36 -8.75 -9.35
CA LEU A 99 -12.14 -7.96 -9.12
C LEU A 99 -12.24 -6.58 -9.78
N VAL A 100 -12.82 -6.46 -10.96
CA VAL A 100 -13.07 -5.18 -11.63
C VAL A 100 -14.12 -4.36 -10.88
N ALA A 101 -15.19 -4.99 -10.39
CA ALA A 101 -16.18 -4.32 -9.56
C ALA A 101 -15.57 -3.83 -8.23
N GLU A 102 -14.75 -4.66 -7.59
CA GLU A 102 -14.03 -4.33 -6.36
C GLU A 102 -13.00 -3.22 -6.59
N ALA A 103 -12.25 -3.26 -7.69
CA ALA A 103 -11.33 -2.22 -8.11
C ALA A 103 -12.03 -0.86 -8.27
N ARG A 104 -13.19 -0.83 -8.95
CA ARG A 104 -14.00 0.39 -9.11
C ARG A 104 -14.63 0.88 -7.80
N ALA A 105 -15.01 -0.04 -6.92
CA ALA A 105 -15.58 0.29 -5.61
C ALA A 105 -14.50 0.66 -4.58
N SER A 106 -13.25 0.25 -4.79
CA SER A 106 -12.14 0.54 -3.89
C SER A 106 -11.95 2.06 -3.81
N ARG A 107 -12.15 2.61 -2.61
CA ARG A 107 -11.88 4.00 -2.30
C ARG A 107 -10.74 4.03 -1.27
N GLY A 108 -9.66 4.73 -1.60
CA GLY A 108 -8.51 4.90 -0.71
C GLY A 108 -7.42 3.85 -0.88
N ILE A 109 -6.76 3.47 0.22
CA ILE A 109 -5.46 2.78 0.21
C ILE A 109 -5.60 1.26 0.42
N ARG A 110 -6.80 0.68 0.27
CA ARG A 110 -7.01 -0.75 0.54
C ARG A 110 -6.62 -1.60 -0.67
N PRO A 111 -5.63 -2.49 -0.54
CA PRO A 111 -5.25 -3.38 -1.65
C PRO A 111 -6.39 -4.35 -2.01
N VAL A 112 -6.47 -4.74 -3.28
CA VAL A 112 -7.45 -5.71 -3.79
C VAL A 112 -6.80 -7.09 -3.84
N LEU A 113 -7.41 -8.09 -3.21
CA LEU A 113 -6.89 -9.46 -3.19
C LEU A 113 -7.23 -10.17 -4.50
N VAL A 114 -6.22 -10.33 -5.35
CA VAL A 114 -6.36 -10.94 -6.67
C VAL A 114 -6.44 -12.46 -6.53
N ASP A 115 -5.49 -13.07 -5.83
CA ASP A 115 -5.47 -14.50 -5.56
C ASP A 115 -5.01 -14.77 -4.11
N PRO A 116 -5.83 -15.40 -3.25
CA PRO A 116 -5.42 -15.80 -1.91
C PRO A 116 -4.48 -17.01 -1.86
N ASP A 117 -4.43 -17.84 -2.90
CA ASP A 117 -3.78 -19.15 -2.89
C ASP A 117 -3.06 -19.42 -4.22
N ALA A 118 -2.21 -18.46 -4.60
CA ALA A 118 -1.41 -18.56 -5.81
C ALA A 118 -0.31 -19.61 -5.63
N THR A 119 -0.02 -20.32 -6.72
CA THR A 119 1.16 -21.16 -6.81
C THR A 119 2.43 -20.31 -6.94
N TYR A 120 3.59 -20.91 -6.67
CA TYR A 120 4.88 -20.23 -6.85
C TYR A 120 5.09 -19.78 -8.30
N GLU A 121 4.67 -20.58 -9.29
CA GLU A 121 4.80 -20.24 -10.71
C GLU A 121 3.95 -19.02 -11.07
N GLU A 122 2.71 -18.97 -10.59
CA GLU A 122 1.80 -17.83 -10.75
C GLU A 122 2.32 -16.57 -10.07
N ALA A 123 2.96 -16.70 -8.90
CA ALA A 123 3.54 -15.57 -8.17
C ALA A 123 4.86 -15.05 -8.79
N ALA A 124 5.55 -15.87 -9.58
CA ALA A 124 6.84 -15.54 -10.20
C ALA A 124 6.73 -15.01 -11.64
N ALA A 125 5.53 -15.08 -12.25
CA ALA A 125 5.23 -14.59 -13.60
C ALA A 125 5.17 -13.05 -13.66
#